data_AF-A0A815N9F8-F1
#
_entry.id   AF-A0A815N9F8-F1
#
_cell.length_a   1.000
_cell.length_b   1.000
_cell.length_c   1.000
_cell.angle_alpha   90.00
_cell.angle_beta   90.00
_cell.angle_gamma   90.00
#
_symmetry.space_group_name_H-M   'P 1'
#
loop_
_entity.id
_entity.type
_entity.pdbx_description
1 polymer ?
#
loop_
_entity_poly.entity_id
_entity_poly.type
_entity_poly.pdbx_seq_one_letter_code
_entity_poly.pdbx_strand_id
1 'polypeptide(L)'
;MDSGQLTIEKVTQLLHQHTFPASVEAALIAIRECSMFARKDLSMLANRFIFCHSLSTSSTNPSQTIWIKTLNNIQELHTLDLIRQFLEKQSDLTISTHVFDMIFFDILSDPDHPLFTLYYNLILKFLSLAISFESKPTLTIIARWFLTISKTMDSLITKIFEYIIHEHIALAITKSINNLCTISPLFTLCFIKQTCILLDKENFIIDKKIIQTLIELLTYGLTNSTNLLLITLQQEFIAQ
;
A
#
# COMPACT_ATOMS: atom_id res chain seq x y z
N MET A 1 -14.72 -40.78 2.71
CA MET A 1 -14.84 -39.64 1.78
C MET A 1 -13.79 -38.65 2.20
N ASP A 2 -12.64 -38.67 1.54
CA ASP A 2 -11.49 -37.83 1.94
C ASP A 2 -11.83 -36.36 1.73
N SER A 3 -11.80 -35.60 2.82
CA SER A 3 -11.74 -34.14 2.82
C SER A 3 -10.44 -33.75 2.13
N GLY A 4 -10.47 -33.65 0.80
CA GLY A 4 -9.28 -33.40 -0.01
C GLY A 4 -8.63 -32.11 0.46
N GLN A 5 -7.38 -32.19 0.94
CA GLN A 5 -6.59 -31.03 1.34
C GLN A 5 -6.67 -29.95 0.26
N LEU A 6 -6.96 -28.72 0.68
CA LEU A 6 -6.93 -27.55 -0.18
C LEU A 6 -5.47 -27.33 -0.58
N THR A 7 -5.16 -27.37 -1.87
CA THR A 7 -3.82 -27.12 -2.40
C THR A 7 -3.81 -25.83 -3.21
N ILE A 8 -2.62 -25.24 -3.40
CA ILE A 8 -2.47 -24.01 -4.18
C ILE A 8 -2.94 -24.20 -5.64
N GLU A 9 -2.77 -25.40 -6.21
CA GLU A 9 -3.21 -25.72 -7.56
C GLU A 9 -4.73 -25.70 -7.66
N LYS A 10 -5.44 -26.25 -6.67
CA LYS A 10 -6.91 -26.23 -6.63
C LYS A 10 -7.43 -24.79 -6.51
N VAL A 11 -6.83 -23.97 -5.66
CA VAL A 11 -7.20 -22.55 -5.53
C VAL A 11 -6.95 -21.82 -6.85
N THR A 12 -5.80 -22.06 -7.49
CA THR A 12 -5.47 -21.47 -8.80
C THR A 12 -6.49 -21.88 -9.88
N GLN A 13 -6.90 -23.15 -9.92
CA GLN A 13 -7.93 -23.64 -10.86
C GLN A 13 -9.29 -22.99 -10.64
N LEU A 14 -9.70 -22.78 -9.38
CA LEU A 14 -10.93 -22.08 -9.05
C LEU A 14 -10.86 -20.61 -9.49
N LEU A 15 -9.74 -19.93 -9.22
CA LEU A 15 -9.55 -18.53 -9.62
C LEU A 15 -9.57 -18.34 -11.15
N HIS A 16 -9.16 -19.34 -11.92
CA HIS A 16 -9.26 -19.31 -13.39
C HIS A 16 -10.69 -19.28 -13.93
N GLN A 17 -11.70 -19.60 -13.10
CA GLN A 17 -13.10 -19.52 -13.49
C GLN A 17 -13.64 -18.07 -13.44
N HIS A 18 -12.88 -17.16 -12.85
CA HIS A 18 -13.26 -15.76 -12.70
C HIS A 18 -12.50 -14.87 -13.69
N THR A 19 -13.20 -13.87 -14.23
CA THR A 19 -12.60 -12.79 -15.03
C THR A 19 -12.71 -11.48 -14.27
N PHE A 20 -11.95 -10.47 -14.69
CA PHE A 20 -12.03 -9.13 -14.12
C PHE A 20 -13.49 -8.59 -14.16
N PRO A 21 -13.99 -7.95 -13.09
CA PRO A 21 -13.33 -7.67 -11.80
C PRO A 21 -13.44 -8.80 -10.76
N ALA A 22 -14.31 -9.79 -10.97
CA ALA A 22 -14.57 -10.86 -10.00
C ALA A 22 -13.32 -11.68 -9.64
N SER A 23 -12.35 -11.79 -10.57
CA SER A 23 -11.06 -12.44 -10.29
C SER A 23 -10.27 -11.75 -9.19
N VAL A 24 -10.36 -10.42 -9.08
CA VAL A 24 -9.68 -9.62 -8.05
C VAL A 24 -10.28 -9.94 -6.67
N GLU A 25 -11.60 -9.88 -6.55
CA GLU A 25 -12.30 -10.15 -5.29
C GLU A 25 -12.08 -11.60 -4.84
N ALA A 26 -12.19 -12.55 -5.75
CA ALA A 26 -11.94 -13.96 -5.47
C ALA A 26 -10.50 -14.19 -5.00
N ALA A 27 -9.51 -13.52 -5.63
CA ALA A 27 -8.12 -13.62 -5.22
C ALA A 27 -7.87 -13.00 -3.83
N LEU A 28 -8.48 -11.85 -3.51
CA LEU A 28 -8.38 -11.22 -2.19
C LEU A 28 -8.95 -12.13 -1.08
N ILE A 29 -10.10 -12.76 -1.34
CA ILE A 29 -10.69 -13.75 -0.43
C ILE A 29 -9.77 -14.96 -0.30
N ALA A 30 -9.23 -15.49 -1.42
CA ALA A 30 -8.33 -16.63 -1.38
C ALA A 30 -7.07 -16.34 -0.55
N ILE A 31 -6.46 -15.17 -0.69
CA ILE A 31 -5.29 -14.77 0.10
C ILE A 31 -5.65 -14.70 1.60
N ARG A 32 -6.81 -14.14 1.95
CA ARG A 32 -7.29 -14.09 3.34
C ARG A 32 -7.48 -15.48 3.94
N GLU A 33 -8.23 -16.34 3.25
CA GLU A 33 -8.63 -17.65 3.76
C GLU A 33 -7.48 -18.67 3.72
N CYS A 34 -6.51 -18.48 2.83
CA CYS A 34 -5.42 -19.43 2.60
C CYS A 34 -4.08 -19.01 3.23
N SER A 35 -4.13 -18.33 4.38
CA SER A 35 -2.93 -17.84 5.09
C SER A 35 -1.96 -18.95 5.53
N MET A 36 -2.39 -20.21 5.53
CA MET A 36 -1.53 -21.39 5.75
C MET A 36 -0.59 -21.72 4.58
N PHE A 37 -0.82 -21.17 3.39
CA PHE A 37 0.07 -21.38 2.25
C PHE A 37 1.35 -20.54 2.37
N ALA A 38 2.38 -20.94 1.63
CA ALA A 38 3.63 -20.19 1.61
C ALA A 38 3.40 -18.77 1.07
N ARG A 39 4.02 -17.76 1.69
CA ARG A 39 3.88 -16.35 1.27
C ARG A 39 4.17 -16.15 -0.22
N LYS A 40 5.19 -16.84 -0.75
CA LYS A 40 5.54 -16.79 -2.17
C LYS A 40 4.40 -17.24 -3.08
N ASP A 41 3.65 -18.26 -2.68
CA ASP A 41 2.52 -18.78 -3.45
C ASP A 41 1.34 -17.80 -3.43
N LEU A 42 1.06 -17.20 -2.28
CA LEU A 42 0.02 -16.17 -2.13
C LEU A 42 0.37 -14.88 -2.91
N SER A 43 1.63 -14.45 -2.87
CA SER A 43 2.11 -13.33 -3.68
C SER A 43 2.00 -13.62 -5.18
N MET A 44 2.30 -14.86 -5.60
CA MET A 44 2.10 -15.27 -6.99
C MET A 44 0.62 -15.25 -7.41
N LEU A 45 -0.30 -15.65 -6.53
CA LEU A 45 -1.75 -15.52 -6.76
C LEU A 45 -2.15 -14.05 -6.92
N ALA A 46 -1.65 -13.16 -6.05
CA ALA A 46 -1.90 -11.73 -6.15
C ALA A 46 -1.45 -11.19 -7.52
N ASN A 47 -0.21 -11.45 -7.91
CA ASN A 47 0.35 -10.95 -9.17
C ASN A 47 -0.43 -11.45 -10.39
N ARG A 48 -0.87 -12.72 -10.35
CA ARG A 48 -1.56 -13.38 -11.46
C ARG A 48 -3.03 -13.01 -11.59
N PHE A 49 -3.76 -12.84 -10.49
CA PHE A 49 -5.22 -12.70 -10.50
C PHE A 49 -5.74 -11.32 -10.10
N ILE A 50 -4.96 -10.55 -9.31
CA ILE A 50 -5.32 -9.17 -8.94
C ILE A 50 -4.87 -8.21 -10.03
N PHE A 51 -3.59 -8.25 -10.42
CA PHE A 51 -3.06 -7.34 -11.46
C PHE A 51 -2.98 -7.99 -12.85
N CYS A 52 -3.50 -9.22 -12.97
CA CYS A 52 -3.61 -10.00 -14.21
C CYS A 52 -2.29 -10.15 -14.98
N HIS A 53 -1.12 -10.13 -14.33
CA HIS A 53 0.14 -10.24 -15.05
C HIS A 53 0.27 -11.63 -15.68
N SER A 54 0.42 -11.68 -17.01
CA SER A 54 0.78 -12.91 -17.69
C SER A 54 2.30 -13.05 -17.72
N LEU A 55 2.78 -14.22 -17.31
CA LEU A 55 4.16 -14.60 -17.48
C LEU A 55 4.34 -14.96 -18.96
N SER A 56 4.99 -14.11 -19.76
CA SER A 56 5.41 -14.54 -21.09
C SER A 56 6.82 -15.11 -20.97
N THR A 57 6.94 -16.42 -21.13
CA THR A 57 8.24 -17.03 -21.41
C THR A 57 8.56 -16.71 -22.87
N SER A 58 9.59 -15.88 -23.08
CA SER A 58 10.16 -15.71 -24.42
C SER A 58 10.63 -17.09 -24.92
N SER A 59 10.17 -17.51 -26.10
CA SER A 59 10.64 -18.76 -26.74
C SER A 59 12.14 -18.71 -27.10
N THR A 60 12.75 -17.52 -27.09
CA THR A 60 14.15 -17.29 -27.45
C THR A 60 15.07 -17.07 -26.24
N ASN A 61 14.54 -16.80 -25.05
CA ASN A 61 15.32 -16.70 -23.80
C ASN A 61 14.48 -17.13 -22.58
N PRO A 62 14.44 -18.44 -22.26
CA PRO A 62 13.63 -18.97 -21.15
C PRO A 62 14.08 -18.52 -19.75
N SER A 63 15.23 -17.84 -19.64
CA SER A 63 15.74 -17.24 -18.40
C SER A 63 15.20 -15.83 -18.13
N GLN A 64 14.55 -15.18 -19.10
CA GLN A 64 13.93 -13.87 -18.90
C GLN A 64 12.42 -14.01 -18.68
N THR A 65 12.04 -14.01 -17.41
CA THR A 65 10.64 -13.90 -16.99
C THR A 65 10.15 -12.48 -17.23
N ILE A 66 9.44 -12.24 -18.33
CA ILE A 66 8.82 -10.95 -18.61
C ILE A 66 7.36 -11.02 -18.15
N TRP A 67 7.02 -10.18 -17.17
CA TRP A 67 5.65 -9.98 -16.76
C TRP A 67 4.99 -8.92 -17.65
N ILE A 68 3.91 -9.29 -18.32
CA ILE A 68 3.17 -8.37 -19.20
C ILE A 68 2.01 -7.75 -18.41
N LYS A 69 1.97 -6.42 -18.35
CA LYS A 69 0.81 -5.66 -17.87
C LYS A 69 -0.37 -5.91 -18.82
N THR A 70 -1.46 -6.49 -18.31
CA THR A 70 -2.66 -6.79 -19.10
C THR A 70 -3.81 -5.83 -18.81
N LEU A 71 -3.82 -5.18 -17.64
CA LEU A 71 -4.84 -4.21 -17.26
C LEU A 71 -4.57 -2.85 -17.89
N ASN A 72 -5.62 -2.20 -18.41
CA ASN A 72 -5.54 -0.78 -18.76
C ASN A 72 -5.58 0.11 -17.50
N ASN A 73 -5.34 1.40 -17.65
CA ASN A 73 -5.26 2.31 -16.49
C ASN A 73 -6.58 2.43 -15.70
N ILE A 74 -7.74 2.29 -16.35
CA ILE A 74 -9.05 2.33 -15.67
C ILE A 74 -9.24 1.07 -14.82
N GLN A 75 -8.91 -0.10 -15.38
CA GLN A 75 -8.99 -1.37 -14.68
C GLN A 75 -8.00 -1.43 -13.51
N GLU A 76 -6.82 -0.85 -13.67
CA GLU A 76 -5.83 -0.73 -12.59
C GLU A 76 -6.38 0.10 -11.43
N LEU A 77 -6.94 1.28 -11.70
CA LEU A 77 -7.57 2.10 -10.65
C LEU A 77 -8.75 1.40 -9.98
N HIS A 78 -9.59 0.70 -10.75
CA HIS A 78 -10.68 -0.09 -10.20
C HIS A 78 -10.17 -1.25 -9.32
N THR A 79 -9.07 -1.90 -9.72
CA THR A 79 -8.40 -2.94 -8.91
C THR A 79 -7.92 -2.37 -7.58
N LEU A 80 -7.27 -1.20 -7.61
CA LEU A 80 -6.81 -0.51 -6.39
C LEU A 80 -7.97 -0.12 -5.48
N ASP A 81 -9.10 0.32 -6.04
CA ASP A 81 -10.29 0.61 -5.24
C ASP A 81 -10.93 -0.65 -4.64
N LEU A 82 -10.98 -1.76 -5.38
CA LEU A 82 -11.42 -3.05 -4.84
C LEU A 82 -10.54 -3.53 -3.67
N ILE A 83 -9.22 -3.38 -3.79
CA ILE A 83 -8.29 -3.67 -2.68
C ILE A 83 -8.60 -2.76 -1.48
N ARG A 84 -8.72 -1.44 -1.69
CA ARG A 84 -9.03 -0.47 -0.62
C ARG A 84 -10.32 -0.84 0.10
N GLN A 85 -11.40 -1.06 -0.64
CA GLN A 85 -12.68 -1.45 -0.07
C GLN A 85 -12.61 -2.79 0.67
N PHE A 86 -11.84 -3.75 0.15
CA PHE A 86 -11.65 -5.04 0.83
C PHE A 86 -10.95 -4.86 2.17
N LEU A 87 -9.86 -4.09 2.23
CA LEU A 87 -9.11 -3.83 3.47
C LEU A 87 -9.96 -3.09 4.51
N GLU A 88 -10.80 -2.14 4.08
CA GLU A 88 -11.71 -1.39 4.96
C GLU A 88 -12.85 -2.25 5.53
N LYS A 89 -13.29 -3.26 4.79
CA LYS A 89 -14.40 -4.14 5.21
C LYS A 89 -13.97 -5.22 6.22
N GLN A 90 -12.67 -5.41 6.45
CA GLN A 90 -12.23 -6.39 7.45
C GLN A 90 -12.36 -5.81 8.85
N SER A 91 -12.93 -6.58 9.78
CA SER A 91 -13.01 -6.21 11.20
C SER A 91 -11.68 -6.36 11.94
N ASP A 92 -10.78 -7.22 11.45
CA ASP A 92 -9.46 -7.48 12.03
C ASP A 92 -8.35 -6.86 11.18
N LEU A 93 -7.59 -5.93 11.78
CA LEU A 93 -6.48 -5.24 11.15
C LEU A 93 -5.33 -6.20 10.80
N THR A 94 -5.19 -7.34 11.50
CA THR A 94 -4.19 -8.38 11.22
C THR A 94 -4.43 -9.00 9.86
N ILE A 95 -5.70 -9.27 9.52
CA ILE A 95 -6.09 -9.79 8.21
C ILE A 95 -5.76 -8.77 7.12
N SER A 96 -6.17 -7.51 7.30
CA SER A 96 -5.88 -6.48 6.30
C SER A 96 -4.39 -6.24 6.13
N THR A 97 -3.62 -6.28 7.22
CA THR A 97 -2.14 -6.20 7.16
C THR A 97 -1.56 -7.37 6.39
N HIS A 98 -2.00 -8.60 6.67
CA HIS A 98 -1.54 -9.80 5.95
C HIS A 98 -1.82 -9.70 4.45
N VAL A 99 -3.04 -9.33 4.05
CA VAL A 99 -3.41 -9.20 2.64
C VAL A 99 -2.61 -8.09 1.97
N PHE A 100 -2.44 -6.94 2.64
CA PHE A 100 -1.59 -5.86 2.13
C PHE A 100 -0.15 -6.32 1.93
N ASP A 101 0.41 -7.08 2.87
CA ASP A 101 1.76 -7.59 2.78
C ASP A 101 1.95 -8.53 1.58
N MET A 102 0.99 -9.44 1.35
CA MET A 102 1.04 -10.39 0.23
C MET A 102 0.96 -9.69 -1.13
N ILE A 103 0.24 -8.55 -1.19
CA ILE A 103 0.08 -7.78 -2.41
C ILE A 103 1.30 -6.89 -2.64
N PHE A 104 1.68 -6.06 -1.67
CA PHE A 104 2.66 -4.99 -1.89
C PHE A 104 4.02 -5.24 -1.25
N PHE A 105 4.05 -5.71 0.01
CA PHE A 105 5.28 -5.73 0.81
C PHE A 105 6.36 -6.61 0.21
N ASP A 106 6.01 -7.84 -0.17
CA ASP A 106 6.99 -8.85 -0.62
C ASP A 106 7.74 -8.38 -1.88
N ILE A 107 7.11 -7.56 -2.73
CA ILE A 107 7.75 -6.98 -3.93
C ILE A 107 8.47 -5.67 -3.62
N LEU A 108 7.87 -4.79 -2.81
CA LEU A 108 8.44 -3.47 -2.52
C LEU A 108 9.59 -3.50 -1.50
N SER A 109 9.77 -4.61 -0.81
CA SER A 109 10.91 -4.82 0.11
C SER A 109 12.19 -5.30 -0.59
N ASP A 110 12.10 -5.64 -1.89
CA ASP A 110 13.22 -6.07 -2.72
C ASP A 110 13.40 -5.14 -3.93
N PRO A 111 14.33 -4.18 -3.90
CA PRO A 111 14.56 -3.25 -5.02
C PRO A 111 15.06 -3.93 -6.29
N ASP A 112 15.62 -5.14 -6.20
CA ASP A 112 16.09 -5.91 -7.35
C ASP A 112 14.95 -6.79 -7.95
N HIS A 113 13.75 -6.77 -7.34
CA HIS A 113 12.62 -7.53 -7.83
C HIS A 113 12.17 -7.03 -9.23
N PRO A 114 11.93 -7.92 -10.22
CA PRO A 114 11.57 -7.53 -11.59
C PRO A 114 10.30 -6.67 -11.71
N LEU A 115 9.42 -6.77 -10.71
CA LEU A 115 8.16 -6.00 -10.64
C LEU A 115 8.27 -4.72 -9.79
N PHE A 116 9.43 -4.40 -9.21
CA PHE A 116 9.57 -3.32 -8.24
C PHE A 116 9.05 -1.98 -8.79
N THR A 117 9.47 -1.58 -9.99
CA THR A 117 9.03 -0.31 -10.60
C THR A 117 7.53 -0.25 -10.82
N LEU A 118 6.90 -1.37 -11.19
CA LEU A 118 5.46 -1.44 -11.37
C LEU A 118 4.73 -1.27 -10.04
N TYR A 119 5.17 -2.01 -9.01
CA TYR A 119 4.56 -1.95 -7.69
C TYR A 119 4.80 -0.61 -7.00
N TYR A 120 5.94 0.03 -7.28
CA TYR A 120 6.20 1.40 -6.86
C TYR A 120 5.13 2.35 -7.41
N ASN A 121 4.84 2.28 -8.71
CA ASN A 121 3.79 3.11 -9.31
C ASN A 121 2.39 2.76 -8.78
N LEU A 122 2.11 1.48 -8.52
CA LEU A 122 0.83 1.03 -7.94
C LEU A 122 0.65 1.54 -6.51
N ILE A 123 1.68 1.49 -5.66
CA ILE A 123 1.57 1.95 -4.27
C ILE A 123 1.41 3.47 -4.19
N LEU A 124 2.04 4.23 -5.09
CA LEU A 124 1.81 5.67 -5.20
C LEU A 124 0.33 5.97 -5.49
N LYS A 125 -0.24 5.32 -6.51
CA LYS A 125 -1.67 5.48 -6.86
C LYS A 125 -2.60 5.02 -5.74
N PHE A 126 -2.29 3.89 -5.10
CA PHE A 126 -3.07 3.35 -3.99
C PHE A 126 -3.08 4.29 -2.80
N LEU A 127 -1.93 4.93 -2.53
CA LEU A 127 -1.81 5.92 -1.47
C LEU A 127 -2.62 7.17 -1.78
N SER A 128 -2.51 7.73 -2.98
CA SER A 128 -3.34 8.87 -3.40
C SER A 128 -4.82 8.56 -3.25
N LEU A 129 -5.24 7.35 -3.65
CA LEU A 129 -6.61 6.87 -3.49
C LEU A 129 -7.03 6.79 -2.01
N ALA A 130 -6.23 6.16 -1.16
CA ALA A 130 -6.52 6.02 0.28
C ALA A 130 -6.62 7.38 0.99
N ILE A 131 -5.80 8.34 0.59
CA ILE A 131 -5.85 9.72 1.09
C ILE A 131 -7.13 10.42 0.63
N SER A 132 -7.45 10.35 -0.67
CA SER A 132 -8.63 11.00 -1.25
C SER A 132 -9.95 10.46 -0.69
N PHE A 133 -10.00 9.17 -0.33
CA PHE A 133 -11.18 8.52 0.26
C PHE A 133 -11.19 8.51 1.79
N GLU A 134 -10.21 9.15 2.44
CA GLU A 134 -10.14 9.22 3.91
C GLU A 134 -10.11 7.83 4.58
N SER A 135 -9.44 6.88 3.93
CA SER A 135 -9.39 5.47 4.28
C SER A 135 -8.55 5.16 5.52
N LYS A 136 -9.07 5.45 6.71
CA LYS A 136 -8.35 5.27 7.98
C LYS A 136 -7.70 3.90 8.16
N PRO A 137 -8.40 2.75 8.00
CA PRO A 137 -7.76 1.43 8.17
C PRO A 137 -6.60 1.21 7.20
N THR A 138 -6.81 1.53 5.92
CA THR A 138 -5.80 1.41 4.86
C THR A 138 -4.57 2.27 5.14
N LEU A 139 -4.76 3.53 5.53
CA LEU A 139 -3.66 4.44 5.87
C LEU A 139 -2.89 3.97 7.11
N THR A 140 -3.55 3.38 8.10
CA THR A 140 -2.88 2.76 9.25
C THR A 140 -1.99 1.59 8.84
N ILE A 141 -2.45 0.73 7.93
CA ILE A 141 -1.65 -0.39 7.41
C ILE A 141 -0.42 0.12 6.65
N ILE A 142 -0.60 1.11 5.77
CA ILE A 142 0.50 1.74 5.04
C ILE A 142 1.50 2.39 5.99
N ALA A 143 1.04 3.02 7.07
CA ALA A 143 1.92 3.61 8.07
C ALA A 143 2.75 2.54 8.82
N ARG A 144 2.13 1.41 9.20
CA ARG A 144 2.85 0.25 9.78
C ARG A 144 3.90 -0.30 8.81
N TRP A 145 3.57 -0.35 7.52
CA TRP A 145 4.52 -0.73 6.49
C TRP A 145 5.72 0.21 6.45
N PHE A 146 5.51 1.54 6.38
CA PHE A 146 6.61 2.51 6.41
C PHE A 146 7.51 2.35 7.64
N LEU A 147 6.93 2.13 8.82
CA LEU A 147 7.71 1.90 10.04
C LEU A 147 8.54 0.61 9.95
N THR A 148 8.02 -0.42 9.29
CA THR A 148 8.71 -1.70 9.11
C THR A 148 9.87 -1.61 8.12
N ILE A 149 9.64 -1.03 6.93
CA ILE A 149 10.65 -0.93 5.87
C ILE A 149 11.66 0.21 6.06
N SER A 150 11.40 1.18 6.95
CA SER A 150 12.35 2.28 7.24
C SER A 150 13.71 1.78 7.73
N LYS A 151 13.78 0.57 8.29
CA LYS A 151 15.04 -0.03 8.71
C LYS A 151 15.97 -0.41 7.55
N THR A 152 15.45 -0.55 6.33
CA THR A 152 16.18 -1.07 5.17
C THR A 152 16.07 -0.20 3.92
N MET A 153 15.04 0.65 3.80
CA MET A 153 14.72 1.36 2.54
C MET A 153 14.27 2.82 2.75
N ASP A 154 14.98 3.59 3.57
CA ASP A 154 14.66 4.99 3.84
C ASP A 154 14.56 5.87 2.58
N SER A 155 15.35 5.57 1.54
CA SER A 155 15.28 6.31 0.27
C SER A 155 13.97 6.10 -0.49
N LEU A 156 13.37 4.90 -0.40
CA LEU A 156 12.09 4.61 -1.02
C LEU A 156 10.98 5.38 -0.33
N ILE A 157 10.96 5.32 1.00
CA ILE A 157 9.97 6.03 1.82
C ILE A 157 10.07 7.54 1.56
N THR A 158 11.29 8.08 1.56
CA THR A 158 11.55 9.48 1.21
C THR A 158 10.85 9.85 -0.10
N LYS A 159 11.11 9.11 -1.19
CA LYS A 159 10.50 9.38 -2.51
C LYS A 159 8.98 9.30 -2.52
N ILE A 160 8.40 8.38 -1.75
CA ILE A 160 6.93 8.27 -1.61
C ILE A 160 6.38 9.53 -0.94
N PHE A 161 7.02 10.03 0.13
CA PHE A 161 6.57 11.25 0.80
C PHE A 161 6.80 12.51 -0.04
N GLU A 162 7.89 12.58 -0.81
CA GLU A 162 8.08 13.64 -1.81
C GLU A 162 6.92 13.65 -2.81
N TYR A 163 6.54 12.47 -3.32
CA TYR A 163 5.40 12.33 -4.22
C TYR A 163 4.09 12.82 -3.59
N ILE A 164 3.76 12.40 -2.35
CA ILE A 164 2.54 12.84 -1.65
C ILE A 164 2.53 14.36 -1.52
N ILE A 165 3.65 14.95 -1.11
CA ILE A 165 3.80 16.39 -0.95
C ILE A 165 3.57 17.10 -2.28
N HIS A 166 4.21 16.65 -3.36
CA HIS A 166 4.04 17.24 -4.67
C HIS A 166 2.61 17.09 -5.20
N GLU A 167 2.01 15.91 -5.10
CA GLU A 167 0.67 15.67 -5.63
C GLU A 167 -0.40 16.38 -4.79
N HIS A 168 -0.47 16.11 -3.48
CA HIS A 168 -1.56 16.59 -2.64
C HIS A 168 -1.41 18.04 -2.20
N ILE A 169 -0.18 18.58 -2.15
CA ILE A 169 0.03 19.99 -1.78
C ILE A 169 0.05 20.90 -2.99
N ALA A 170 0.57 20.48 -4.15
CA ALA A 170 0.42 21.30 -5.37
C ALA A 170 -1.05 21.39 -5.83
N LEU A 171 -1.87 20.37 -5.55
CA LEU A 171 -3.32 20.40 -5.80
C LEU A 171 -4.10 21.20 -4.74
N ALA A 172 -3.43 21.65 -3.66
CA ALA A 172 -3.89 22.63 -2.68
C ALA A 172 -5.41 22.67 -2.44
N ILE A 173 -6.00 21.55 -2.03
CA ILE A 173 -7.23 21.58 -1.25
C ILE A 173 -6.78 21.64 0.21
N THR A 174 -6.72 22.84 0.78
CA THR A 174 -6.34 23.05 2.21
C THR A 174 -7.15 22.17 3.17
N LYS A 175 -8.37 21.73 2.78
CA LYS A 175 -9.16 20.74 3.50
C LYS A 175 -8.59 19.31 3.44
N SER A 176 -8.08 18.84 2.30
CA SER A 176 -7.56 17.48 2.14
C SER A 176 -6.34 17.21 3.02
N ILE A 177 -5.48 18.22 3.25
CA ILE A 177 -4.27 18.03 4.05
C ILE A 177 -4.55 18.21 5.55
N ASN A 178 -5.50 19.07 5.93
CA ASN A 178 -6.04 19.05 7.29
C ASN A 178 -6.69 17.70 7.60
N ASN A 179 -7.33 17.07 6.60
CA ASN A 179 -7.88 15.72 6.71
C ASN A 179 -6.77 14.67 6.81
N LEU A 180 -5.66 14.79 6.07
CA LEU A 180 -4.50 13.89 6.22
C LEU A 180 -4.03 13.77 7.67
N CYS A 181 -3.96 14.89 8.39
CA CYS A 181 -3.56 14.92 9.78
C CYS A 181 -4.60 14.33 10.76
N THR A 182 -5.85 14.14 10.34
CA THR A 182 -6.97 13.66 11.18
C THR A 182 -7.48 12.27 10.84
N ILE A 183 -7.22 11.75 9.63
CA ILE A 183 -7.74 10.45 9.17
C ILE A 183 -7.10 9.27 9.91
N SER A 184 -5.76 9.18 9.90
CA SER A 184 -5.03 8.10 10.58
C SER A 184 -3.87 8.70 11.40
N PRO A 185 -3.93 8.65 12.75
CA PRO A 185 -2.89 9.22 13.60
C PRO A 185 -1.49 8.66 13.30
N LEU A 186 -1.40 7.34 13.05
CA LEU A 186 -0.11 6.69 12.76
C LEU A 186 0.46 7.16 11.42
N PHE A 187 -0.39 7.31 10.41
CA PHE A 187 0.01 7.84 9.11
C PHE A 187 0.46 9.31 9.21
N THR A 188 -0.30 10.14 9.94
CA THR A 188 0.05 11.54 10.22
C THR A 188 1.46 11.65 10.81
N LEU A 189 1.84 10.76 11.73
CA LEU A 189 3.17 10.79 12.34
C LEU A 189 4.28 10.40 11.37
N CYS A 190 4.04 9.39 10.54
CA CYS A 190 4.98 9.03 9.48
C CYS A 190 5.16 10.20 8.52
N PHE A 191 4.04 10.85 8.13
CA PHE A 191 4.04 12.03 7.27
C PHE A 191 4.80 13.21 7.87
N ILE A 192 4.52 13.55 9.13
CA ILE A 192 5.22 14.62 9.86
C ILE A 192 6.72 14.34 9.91
N LYS A 193 7.12 13.15 10.35
CA LYS A 193 8.53 12.76 10.48
C LYS A 193 9.26 12.87 9.14
N GLN A 194 8.68 12.31 8.08
CA GLN A 194 9.33 12.28 6.76
C GLN A 194 9.36 13.66 6.11
N THR A 195 8.32 14.48 6.32
CA THR A 195 8.33 15.88 5.90
C THR A 195 9.45 16.67 6.56
N CYS A 196 9.66 16.51 7.88
CA CYS A 196 10.78 17.16 8.58
C CYS A 196 12.13 16.73 8.00
N ILE A 197 12.32 15.43 7.73
CA ILE A 197 13.56 14.92 7.11
C ILE A 197 13.76 15.52 5.71
N LEU A 198 12.69 15.69 4.93
CA LEU A 198 12.76 16.29 3.60
C LEU A 198 13.13 17.77 3.65
N LEU A 199 12.54 18.53 4.58
CA LEU A 199 12.83 19.95 4.76
C LEU A 199 14.27 20.22 5.24
N ASP A 200 14.88 19.25 5.93
CA ASP A 200 16.28 19.33 6.38
C ASP A 200 17.29 19.05 5.25
N LYS A 201 16.85 18.44 4.13
CA LYS A 201 17.73 18.18 2.98
C LYS A 201 17.92 19.44 2.14
N GLU A 202 19.17 19.88 2.00
CA GLU A 202 19.57 21.08 1.25
C GLU A 202 19.10 21.13 -0.22
N ASN A 203 18.76 19.98 -0.83
CA ASN A 203 18.34 19.86 -2.23
C ASN A 203 16.83 19.72 -2.45
N PHE A 204 16.01 19.85 -1.40
CA PHE A 204 14.56 19.74 -1.56
C PHE A 204 13.97 21.04 -2.11
N ILE A 205 13.87 21.12 -3.44
CA ILE A 205 13.36 22.31 -4.15
C ILE A 205 11.83 22.28 -4.13
N ILE A 206 11.25 22.93 -3.13
CA ILE A 206 9.81 23.14 -3.01
C ILE A 206 9.49 24.63 -2.92
N ASP A 207 8.37 25.05 -3.51
CA ASP A 207 7.86 26.43 -3.42
C ASP A 207 7.74 26.84 -1.94
N LYS A 208 8.25 28.03 -1.60
CA LYS A 208 8.19 28.59 -0.24
C LYS A 208 6.77 28.59 0.36
N LYS A 209 5.74 28.72 -0.48
CA LYS A 209 4.33 28.61 -0.05
C LYS A 209 3.97 27.21 0.42
N ILE A 210 4.43 26.18 -0.28
CA ILE A 210 4.22 24.78 0.10
C ILE A 210 4.95 24.48 1.41
N ILE A 211 6.18 24.98 1.58
CA ILE A 211 6.94 24.85 2.84
C ILE A 211 6.19 25.49 4.01
N GLN A 212 5.65 26.70 3.81
CA GLN A 212 4.87 27.40 4.84
C GLN A 212 3.60 26.61 5.21
N THR A 213 2.84 26.12 4.21
CA THR A 213 1.68 25.26 4.45
C THR A 213 2.06 23.98 5.18
N LEU A 214 3.18 23.35 4.82
CA LEU A 214 3.71 22.19 5.53
C LEU A 214 4.00 22.52 7.01
N ILE A 215 4.68 23.62 7.31
CA ILE A 215 4.98 24.03 8.69
C ILE A 215 3.69 24.27 9.48
N GLU A 216 2.68 24.92 8.90
CA GLU A 216 1.38 25.14 9.53
C GLU A 216 0.67 23.82 9.84
N LEU A 217 0.73 22.86 8.91
CA LEU A 217 0.17 21.52 9.07
C LEU A 217 0.91 20.69 10.10
N LEU A 218 2.25 20.75 10.12
CA LEU A 218 3.08 20.12 11.15
C LEU A 218 2.71 20.66 12.53
N THR A 219 2.57 21.99 12.64
CA THR A 219 2.20 22.66 13.89
C THR A 219 0.79 22.28 14.34
N TYR A 220 -0.19 22.29 13.42
CA TYR A 220 -1.57 21.86 13.70
C TYR A 220 -1.63 20.38 14.10
N GLY A 221 -0.93 19.53 13.34
CA GLY A 221 -0.78 18.10 13.61
C GLY A 221 -0.21 17.88 14.99
N LEU A 222 0.94 18.46 15.34
CA LEU A 222 1.57 18.36 16.66
C LEU A 222 0.67 18.87 17.79
N THR A 223 0.00 20.00 17.59
CA THR A 223 -0.90 20.60 18.60
C THR A 223 -2.09 19.70 18.91
N ASN A 224 -2.65 19.03 17.90
CA ASN A 224 -3.81 18.13 18.08
C ASN A 224 -3.40 16.67 18.34
N SER A 225 -2.17 16.28 18.03
CA SER A 225 -1.67 14.91 18.17
C SER A 225 -1.07 14.61 19.53
N THR A 226 -0.73 15.57 20.41
CA THR A 226 -0.18 15.21 21.74
C THR A 226 -1.11 14.29 22.55
N ASN A 227 -2.43 14.53 22.52
CA ASN A 227 -3.42 13.62 23.13
C ASN A 227 -3.68 12.36 22.28
N LEU A 228 -3.71 12.50 20.95
CA LEU A 228 -3.98 11.39 20.02
C LEU A 228 -2.82 10.38 19.97
N LEU A 229 -1.58 10.83 20.11
CA LEU A 229 -0.34 10.08 20.09
C LEU A 229 -0.19 9.26 21.37
N LEU A 230 -0.45 9.87 22.53
CA LEU A 230 -0.49 9.16 23.81
C LEU A 230 -1.58 8.07 23.79
N ILE A 231 -2.79 8.38 23.32
CA ILE A 231 -3.88 7.41 23.24
C ILE A 231 -3.60 6.30 22.21
N THR A 232 -3.09 6.64 21.02
CA THR A 232 -2.81 5.66 19.95
C THR A 232 -1.62 4.76 20.33
N LEU A 233 -0.55 5.31 20.92
CA LEU A 233 0.56 4.51 21.42
C LEU A 233 0.15 3.61 22.60
N GLN A 234 -0.70 4.11 23.51
CA GLN A 234 -1.25 3.28 24.59
C GLN A 234 -2.15 2.15 24.05
N GLN A 235 -3.01 2.42 23.06
CA GLN A 235 -3.91 1.43 22.50
C GLN A 235 -3.22 0.39 21.60
N GLU A 236 -2.23 0.80 20.81
CA GLU A 236 -1.59 -0.12 19.86
C GLU A 236 -0.37 -0.86 20.43
N PHE A 237 0.28 -0.34 21.48
CA PHE A 237 1.52 -0.94 22.01
C PHE A 237 1.46 -1.38 23.48
N ILE A 238 0.43 -1.02 24.26
CA ILE A 238 0.28 -1.46 25.67
C ILE A 238 -0.79 -2.55 25.83
N ALA A 239 -1.61 -2.82 24.82
CA ALA A 239 -2.63 -3.87 24.85
C ALA A 239 -2.14 -5.26 24.36
N GLN A 240 -0.83 -5.55 24.45
CA GLN A 240 -0.27 -6.90 24.28
C GLN A 240 0.04 -7.51 25.65
#